data_AF-A0A938F5I1-F1
#
_entry.id   AF-A0A938F5I1-F1
#
_cell.length_a   1.000
_cell.length_b   1.000
_cell.length_c   1.000
_cell.angle_alpha   90.00
_cell.angle_beta   90.00
_cell.angle_gamma   90.00
#
_symmetry.space_group_name_H-M   'P 1'
#
loop_
_entity.id
_entity.type
_entity.pdbx_description
1 polymer ?
#
loop_
_entity_poly.entity_id
_entity_poly.type
_entity_poly.pdbx_seq_one_letter_code
_entity_poly.pdbx_strand_id
1 'polypeptide(L)'
;MLEENLARVCAAAVGAVLAVAGASKLLDMESWRRDARAQAVWPIVANVLPYVEILIGATLVALPPNPATLGAATALLLVFTVFLVVSVATGSTVPCACFGAVRRRPPGWRDVARNLALMSLLVAAATIAG
;
A
#
# COMPACT_ATOMS: atom_id res chain seq x y z
N MET A 1 -10.47 -4.95 25.49
CA MET A 1 -9.27 -5.80 25.34
C MET A 1 -9.29 -6.66 24.08
N LEU A 2 -10.22 -7.61 23.88
CA LEU A 2 -10.22 -8.45 22.66
C LEU A 2 -10.39 -7.62 21.38
N GLU A 3 -11.37 -6.70 21.39
CA GLU A 3 -11.66 -5.82 20.24
C GLU A 3 -10.52 -4.85 19.93
N GLU A 4 -9.92 -4.27 20.97
CA GLU A 4 -8.75 -3.40 20.85
C GLU A 4 -7.53 -4.15 20.29
N ASN A 5 -7.28 -5.38 20.75
CA ASN A 5 -6.22 -6.22 20.20
C ASN A 5 -6.50 -6.60 18.74
N LEU A 6 -7.77 -6.86 18.39
CA LEU A 6 -8.17 -7.15 17.01
C LEU A 6 -7.91 -5.94 16.09
N ALA A 7 -8.31 -4.73 16.49
CA ALA A 7 -8.07 -3.51 15.72
C ALA A 7 -6.56 -3.28 15.50
N ARG A 8 -5.75 -3.50 16.54
CA ARG A 8 -4.28 -3.40 16.45
C ARG A 8 -3.69 -4.43 15.50
N VAL A 9 -4.14 -5.68 15.54
CA VAL A 9 -3.65 -6.74 14.64
C VAL A 9 -4.04 -6.44 13.19
N CYS A 10 -5.27 -6.00 12.92
CA CYS A 10 -5.72 -5.59 11.59
C CYS A 10 -4.88 -4.43 11.04
N ALA A 11 -4.68 -3.38 11.84
CA ALA A 11 -3.85 -2.22 11.48
C ALA A 11 -2.39 -2.63 11.23
N ALA A 12 -1.80 -3.44 12.12
CA ALA A 12 -0.43 -3.90 12.00
C ALA A 12 -0.22 -4.81 10.79
N ALA A 13 -1.20 -5.66 10.43
CA ALA A 13 -1.12 -6.48 9.23
C ALA A 13 -1.06 -5.63 7.95
N VAL A 14 -1.90 -4.59 7.86
CA VAL A 14 -1.85 -3.64 6.74
C VAL A 14 -0.54 -2.84 6.75
N GLY A 15 -0.12 -2.39 7.94
CA GLY A 15 1.13 -1.67 8.13
C GLY A 15 2.36 -2.45 7.69
N ALA A 16 2.43 -3.74 8.03
CA ALA A 16 3.49 -4.64 7.60
C ALA A 16 3.55 -4.78 6.08
N VAL A 17 2.40 -4.88 5.41
CA VAL A 17 2.34 -4.92 3.94
C VAL A 17 2.89 -3.64 3.32
N LEU A 18 2.50 -2.46 3.83
CA LEU A 18 3.02 -1.17 3.36
C LEU A 18 4.52 -1.03 3.61
N ALA A 19 4.99 -1.39 4.81
CA ALA A 19 6.40 -1.31 5.18
C ALA A 19 7.27 -2.22 4.29
N VAL A 20 6.84 -3.47 4.06
CA VAL A 20 7.54 -4.40 3.16
C VAL A 20 7.51 -3.89 1.71
N ALA A 21 6.38 -3.34 1.26
CA ALA A 21 6.26 -2.77 -0.07
C ALA A 21 7.25 -1.60 -0.27
N GLY A 22 7.33 -0.66 0.68
CA GLY A 22 8.27 0.45 0.62
C GLY A 22 9.73 0.02 0.76
N ALA A 23 10.03 -0.89 1.70
CA ALA A 23 11.38 -1.43 1.88
C ALA A 23 11.88 -2.14 0.61
N SER A 24 11.03 -2.94 -0.03
CA SER A 24 11.39 -3.61 -1.29
C SER A 24 11.67 -2.64 -2.44
N LYS A 25 11.04 -1.46 -2.46
CA LYS A 25 11.36 -0.38 -3.42
C LYS A 25 12.67 0.32 -3.09
N LEU A 26 13.03 0.47 -1.81
CA LEU A 26 14.33 1.01 -1.43
C LEU A 26 15.48 0.07 -1.78
N LEU A 27 15.28 -1.24 -1.55
CA LEU A 27 16.29 -2.27 -1.84
C LEU A 27 16.60 -2.41 -3.34
N ASP A 28 15.62 -2.16 -4.21
CA ASP A 28 15.81 -2.11 -5.66
C ASP A 28 15.20 -0.82 -6.26
N MET A 29 15.76 0.31 -5.83
CA MET A 29 15.31 1.65 -6.22
C MET A 29 15.48 1.90 -7.72
N GLU A 30 16.50 1.33 -8.34
CA GLU A 30 16.72 1.51 -9.78
C GLU A 30 15.61 0.85 -10.60
N SER A 31 15.27 -0.41 -10.30
CA SER A 31 14.17 -1.09 -10.97
C SER A 31 12.83 -0.41 -10.68
N TRP A 32 12.58 -0.02 -9.43
CA TRP A 32 11.36 0.69 -9.05
C TRP A 32 11.19 1.99 -9.86
N ARG A 33 12.23 2.81 -9.98
CA ARG A 33 12.19 4.05 -10.78
C ARG A 33 11.95 3.79 -12.26
N ARG A 34 12.54 2.71 -12.80
CA ARG A 34 12.36 2.31 -14.20
C ARG A 34 10.90 1.92 -14.47
N ASP A 35 10.32 1.08 -13.62
CA ASP A 35 8.94 0.62 -13.75
C ASP A 35 7.94 1.76 -13.50
N ALA A 36 8.21 2.63 -12.52
CA ALA A 36 7.41 3.81 -12.23
C ALA A 36 7.38 4.79 -13.42
N ARG A 37 8.52 5.01 -14.08
CA ARG A 37 8.57 5.83 -15.32
C ARG A 37 7.80 5.20 -16.46
N ALA A 38 7.88 3.87 -16.64
CA ALA A 38 7.10 3.16 -17.64
C ALA A 38 5.57 3.27 -17.40
N GLN A 39 5.17 3.53 -16.16
CA GLN A 39 3.81 3.79 -15.72
C GLN A 39 3.44 5.30 -15.70
N ALA A 40 4.27 6.16 -16.28
CA ALA A 40 4.10 7.62 -16.29
C ALA A 40 4.00 8.26 -14.89
N VAL A 41 4.52 7.60 -13.85
CA VAL A 41 4.60 8.16 -12.50
C VAL A 41 5.67 9.23 -12.48
N TRP A 42 5.35 10.38 -11.89
CA TRP A 42 6.28 11.50 -11.80
C TRP A 42 7.53 11.13 -10.97
N PRO A 43 8.74 11.54 -11.38
CA PRO A 43 9.97 11.18 -10.68
C PRO A 43 9.97 11.54 -9.19
N ILE A 44 9.35 12.68 -8.84
CA ILE A 44 9.26 13.13 -7.46
C ILE A 44 8.40 12.19 -6.61
N VAL A 45 7.28 11.72 -7.17
CA VAL A 45 6.39 10.74 -6.52
C VAL A 45 7.12 9.41 -6.38
N ALA A 46 7.81 8.95 -7.43
CA ALA A 46 8.58 7.71 -7.39
C ALA A 46 9.68 7.75 -6.31
N ASN A 47 10.30 8.90 -6.07
CA ASN A 47 11.32 9.04 -5.03
C ASN A 47 10.74 9.11 -3.61
N VAL A 48 9.61 9.80 -3.43
CA VAL A 48 9.03 10.03 -2.11
C VAL A 48 8.19 8.84 -1.63
N LEU A 49 7.52 8.14 -2.55
CA LEU A 49 6.56 7.08 -2.22
C LEU A 49 7.11 5.97 -1.31
N PRO A 50 8.33 5.41 -1.53
CA PRO A 50 8.85 4.36 -0.66
C PRO A 50 9.00 4.79 0.80
N TYR A 51 9.38 6.06 1.03
CA TYR A 51 9.49 6.62 2.37
C TYR A 51 8.11 6.79 3.02
N VAL A 52 7.11 7.25 2.26
CA VAL A 52 5.73 7.39 2.74
C VAL A 52 5.14 6.03 3.13
N GLU A 53 5.35 5.00 2.31
CA GLU A 53 4.91 3.63 2.60
C GLU A 53 5.54 3.08 3.89
N ILE A 54 6.84 3.28 4.08
CA ILE A 54 7.55 2.82 5.29
C ILE A 54 7.09 3.60 6.51
N LEU A 55 6.95 4.92 6.42
CA LEU A 55 6.53 5.75 7.56
C LEU A 55 5.13 5.39 8.02
N ILE A 56 4.18 5.29 7.10
CA ILE A 56 2.80 4.89 7.43
C ILE A 56 2.77 3.45 7.94
N GLY A 57 3.48 2.53 7.27
CA GLY A 57 3.55 1.13 7.65
C GLY A 57 4.15 0.90 9.04
N ALA A 58 5.28 1.54 9.34
CA ALA A 58 5.93 1.47 10.64
C ALA A 58 5.06 2.08 11.74
N THR A 59 4.38 3.20 11.46
CA THR A 59 3.47 3.83 12.42
C THR A 59 2.30 2.89 12.77
N LEU A 60 1.68 2.24 11.77
CA LEU A 60 0.60 1.27 12.00
C LEU A 60 1.04 0.02 12.79
N VAL A 61 2.31 -0.39 12.67
CA VAL A 61 2.84 -1.55 13.39
C VAL A 61 3.25 -1.19 14.81
N ALA A 62 3.93 -0.04 15.00
CA ALA A 62 4.57 0.32 16.26
C ALA A 62 3.63 1.04 17.23
N LEU A 63 2.65 1.79 16.71
CA LEU A 63 1.81 2.67 17.52
C LEU A 63 0.36 2.19 17.59
N PRO A 64 -0.40 2.58 18.62
CA PRO A 64 -1.83 2.35 18.66
C PRO A 64 -2.54 2.96 17.43
N PRO A 65 -3.60 2.31 16.90
CA PRO A 65 -4.37 2.82 15.79
C PRO A 65 -4.93 4.19 16.14
N ASN A 66 -4.60 5.19 15.34
CA ASN A 66 -5.15 6.53 15.44
C ASN A 66 -5.83 6.93 14.12
N PRO A 67 -6.88 7.77 14.14
CA PRO A 67 -7.64 8.13 12.95
C PRO A 67 -6.79 8.72 11.83
N ALA A 68 -5.77 9.52 12.17
CA ALA A 68 -4.89 10.15 11.19
C ALA A 68 -4.08 9.11 10.40
N THR A 69 -3.49 8.12 11.08
CA THR A 69 -2.65 7.10 10.45
C THR A 69 -3.50 6.09 9.67
N LEU A 70 -4.65 5.69 10.21
CA LEU A 70 -5.63 4.83 9.51
C LEU A 70 -6.16 5.53 8.24
N GLY A 71 -6.49 6.82 8.34
CA GLY A 71 -6.90 7.64 7.20
C GLY A 71 -5.81 7.77 6.14
N ALA A 72 -4.57 8.06 6.54
CA ALA A 72 -3.42 8.16 5.62
C ALA A 72 -3.17 6.83 4.89
N ALA A 73 -3.19 5.70 5.60
CA ALA A 73 -3.03 4.37 5.01
C ALA A 73 -4.18 4.03 4.05
N THR A 74 -5.42 4.40 4.39
CA THR A 74 -6.60 4.19 3.55
C THR A 74 -6.50 5.03 2.27
N ALA A 75 -6.12 6.30 2.38
CA ALA A 75 -5.92 7.18 1.23
C ALA A 75 -4.81 6.67 0.31
N LEU A 76 -3.69 6.19 0.87
CA LEU A 76 -2.60 5.60 0.09
C LEU A 76 -3.06 4.34 -0.65
N LEU A 77 -3.76 3.43 0.03
CA LEU A 77 -4.33 2.24 -0.61
C LEU A 77 -5.34 2.64 -1.69
N LEU A 78 -6.12 3.71 -1.50
CA LEU A 78 -7.10 4.18 -2.47
C LEU A 78 -6.42 4.61 -3.76
N VAL A 79 -5.35 5.40 -3.65
CA VAL A 79 -4.53 5.81 -4.80
C VAL A 79 -3.97 4.59 -5.53
N PHE A 80 -3.44 3.60 -4.80
CA PHE A 80 -2.94 2.36 -5.40
C PHE A 80 -4.04 1.54 -6.08
N THR A 81 -5.24 1.49 -5.49
CA THR A 81 -6.37 0.77 -6.08
C THR A 81 -6.86 1.44 -7.36
N VAL A 82 -7.01 2.77 -7.36
CA VAL A 82 -7.39 3.51 -8.57
C VAL A 82 -6.37 3.25 -9.67
N PHE A 83 -5.07 3.33 -9.35
CA PHE A 83 -4.00 3.04 -10.30
C PHE A 83 -4.07 1.60 -10.84
N LEU A 84 -4.30 0.61 -9.98
CA LEU A 84 -4.48 -0.79 -10.38
C LEU A 84 -5.71 -0.99 -11.27
N VAL A 85 -6.86 -0.40 -10.90
CA VAL A 85 -8.10 -0.51 -11.67
C VAL A 85 -7.94 0.09 -13.06
N VAL A 86 -7.35 1.29 -13.16
CA VAL A 86 -7.06 1.92 -14.46
C VAL A 86 -6.13 1.03 -15.27
N SER A 87 -5.04 0.55 -14.68
CA SER A 87 -4.06 -0.30 -15.39
C SER A 87 -4.66 -1.61 -15.90
N VAL A 88 -5.53 -2.24 -15.11
CA VAL A 88 -6.24 -3.47 -15.50
C VAL A 88 -7.28 -3.18 -16.57
N ALA A 89 -8.06 -2.11 -16.41
CA ALA A 89 -9.10 -1.71 -17.36
C ALA A 89 -8.53 -1.32 -18.73
N THR A 90 -7.33 -0.73 -18.78
CA THR A 90 -6.63 -0.40 -20.03
C THR A 90 -5.82 -1.58 -20.59
N GLY A 91 -5.81 -2.74 -19.93
CA GLY A 91 -5.05 -3.92 -20.36
C GLY A 91 -3.53 -3.72 -20.32
N SER A 92 -3.02 -2.90 -19.41
CA SER A 92 -1.59 -2.60 -19.32
C SER A 92 -0.76 -3.87 -19.05
N THR A 93 0.23 -4.11 -19.91
CA THR A 93 1.21 -5.19 -19.75
C THR A 93 2.44 -4.76 -18.96
N VAL A 94 2.52 -3.47 -18.60
CA VAL A 94 3.61 -2.93 -17.80
C VAL A 94 3.52 -3.51 -16.39
N PRO A 95 4.60 -4.11 -15.85
CA PRO A 95 4.60 -4.65 -14.49
C PRO A 95 4.17 -3.59 -13.47
N CYS A 96 3.20 -3.92 -12.62
CA CYS A 96 2.72 -2.97 -11.63
C CYS A 96 3.76 -2.79 -10.54
N ALA A 97 4.23 -1.56 -10.37
CA ALA A 97 5.33 -1.27 -9.47
C ALA A 97 4.86 -1.00 -8.03
N CYS A 98 3.54 -0.88 -7.78
CA CYS A 98 2.96 -0.48 -6.48
C CYS A 98 3.35 -1.39 -5.30
N PHE A 99 3.73 -2.65 -5.55
CA PHE A 99 4.16 -3.60 -4.51
C PHE A 99 5.67 -3.93 -4.54
N GLY A 100 6.45 -3.10 -5.23
CA GLY A 100 7.89 -3.24 -5.36
C GLY A 100 8.32 -4.51 -6.10
N ALA A 101 9.57 -4.94 -5.86
CA ALA A 101 10.21 -6.05 -6.57
C ALA A 101 9.53 -7.43 -6.32
N VAL A 102 8.63 -7.53 -5.35
CA VAL A 102 7.95 -8.77 -4.96
C VAL A 102 7.04 -9.30 -6.07
N ARG A 103 6.50 -8.44 -6.94
CA ARG A 103 5.56 -8.83 -8.01
C ARG A 103 5.86 -8.12 -9.32
N ARG A 104 6.83 -8.63 -10.08
CA ARG A 104 7.12 -8.19 -11.46
C ARG A 104 6.20 -8.87 -12.47
N ARG A 105 4.90 -8.59 -12.40
CA ARG A 105 3.92 -9.09 -13.37
C ARG A 105 2.89 -8.00 -13.68
N PRO A 106 2.19 -8.08 -14.82
CA PRO A 106 1.07 -7.19 -15.11
C PRO A 106 0.05 -7.20 -13.96
N PRO A 107 -0.53 -6.04 -13.61
CA PRO A 107 -1.58 -5.96 -12.61
C PRO A 107 -2.78 -6.80 -13.04
N GLY A 108 -3.45 -7.42 -12.07
CA GLY A 108 -4.70 -8.15 -12.33
C GLY A 108 -5.74 -7.90 -11.25
N TRP A 109 -6.96 -8.39 -11.50
CA TRP A 109 -8.09 -8.27 -10.57
C TRP A 109 -7.81 -8.81 -9.16
N ARG A 110 -6.89 -9.78 -9.03
CA ARG A 110 -6.42 -10.27 -7.73
C ARG A 110 -5.71 -9.19 -6.90
N ASP A 111 -4.96 -8.30 -7.55
CA ASP A 111 -4.25 -7.22 -6.85
C ASP A 111 -5.23 -6.15 -6.36
N VAL A 112 -6.27 -5.87 -7.15
CA VAL A 112 -7.40 -5.01 -6.74
C VAL A 112 -8.13 -5.61 -5.54
N ALA A 113 -8.49 -6.90 -5.60
CA ALA A 113 -9.15 -7.61 -4.50
C ALA A 113 -8.31 -7.58 -3.21
N ARG A 114 -6.98 -7.76 -3.31
CA ARG A 114 -6.08 -7.63 -2.16
C ARG A 114 -6.14 -6.23 -1.56
N ASN A 115 -6.10 -5.16 -2.37
CA ASN A 115 -6.19 -3.81 -1.82
C ASN A 115 -7.53 -3.54 -1.14
N LEU A 116 -8.63 -4.01 -1.73
CA LEU A 116 -9.96 -3.87 -1.13
C LEU A 116 -10.04 -4.61 0.22
N ALA A 117 -9.42 -5.79 0.32
CA ALA A 117 -9.31 -6.52 1.59
C ALA A 117 -8.46 -5.78 2.63
N LEU A 118 -7.35 -5.15 2.22
CA LEU A 118 -6.54 -4.34 3.14
C LEU A 118 -7.30 -3.08 3.60
N MET A 119 -8.05 -2.44 2.71
CA MET A 119 -8.91 -1.31 3.08
C MET A 119 -10.02 -1.72 4.05
N SER A 120 -10.67 -2.87 3.84
CA SER A 120 -11.72 -3.33 4.75
C SER A 120 -11.17 -3.63 6.14
N LEU A 121 -9.93 -4.12 6.25
CA LEU A 121 -9.25 -4.26 7.54
C LEU A 121 -8.99 -2.91 8.23
N LEU A 122 -8.60 -1.87 7.48
CA LEU A 122 -8.42 -0.52 8.04
C LEU A 122 -9.75 0.08 8.49
N VAL A 123 -10.82 -0.08 7.70
CA VAL A 123 -12.16 0.38 8.07
C VAL A 123 -12.65 -0.35 9.32
N ALA A 124 -12.49 -1.67 9.39
CA ALA A 124 -12.82 -2.44 10.58
C ALA A 124 -12.02 -1.97 11.80
N ALA A 125 -10.71 -1.74 11.66
CA ALA A 125 -9.88 -1.21 12.73
C ALA A 125 -10.36 0.18 13.19
N ALA A 126 -10.79 1.05 12.26
CA ALA A 126 -11.32 2.37 12.58
C ALA A 126 -12.67 2.30 13.31
N THR A 127 -13.57 1.40 12.92
CA THR A 127 -14.88 1.23 13.58
C THR A 127 -14.79 0.57 14.94
N ILE A 128 -13.75 -0.23 15.19
CA ILE A 128 -13.54 -0.94 16.46
C ILE A 128 -12.76 -0.08 17.46
N ALA A 129 -11.87 0.80 16.97
CA ALA A 129 -11.03 1.66 17.80
C ALA A 129 -11.63 3.05 18.10
N GLY A 130 -12.70 3.44 17.40
CA GLY A 130 -13.45 4.68 17.63
C GLY A 130 -14.61 4.49 18.60
#